data_AF-A0A3M1B125-F1
#
_entry.id   AF-A0A3M1B125-F1
#
_cell.length_a   1.000
_cell.length_b   1.000
_cell.length_c   1.000
_cell.angle_alpha   90.00
_cell.angle_beta   90.00
_cell.angle_gamma   90.00
#
_symmetry.space_group_name_H-M   'P 1'
#
loop_
_entity.id
_entity.type
_entity.pdbx_description
1 polymer ?
#
loop_
_entity_poly.entity_id
_entity_poly.type
_entity_poly.pdbx_seq_one_letter_code
_entity_poly.pdbx_strand_id
1 'polypeptide(L)'
;PTVEKVVLVPYLNDEPEIFDRSKVTLWNDTFTADSELAFTPVPFDHPIYILYSSGTTGIPKAITHSHGGNLLEHLKYLHFHNDVHPGERFFWFSTTGWMMWNFVHASMLAGATIVLYDGSPGFPDLNRLWKLAEEVGIHHFGTSAPFLVANRKQGLQPGVDFDLSALRSIGSTGSPLPPEAFEYVYEKIKKDVWLCSMAGGTDVCTAWVGGNPLLPVYKGEIQCRCLGAAIEAWNESGQSVVDEVAELVVTKPMPSMPVFFWGDENYERYKSSYFDVYPGVWRHGDWITLTSRGTIIIWGRSDATLNRQGVRIGTAEVYRAVDKVPEVSDSLIVNLELPGGRDYMPLFVVLKEDQTLSEALVKKIKTTLRSECSPRHVPDEIIQVTEIPYTISGKKMEAPVKKILLGKPLEKAANKDSM
;
A
#
# COMPACT_ATOMS: atom_id res chain seq x y z
N PRO A 1 -21.59 17.00 25.62
CA PRO A 1 -21.70 17.07 24.14
C PRO A 1 -23.02 17.72 23.72
N THR A 2 -22.93 18.85 23.02
CA THR A 2 -24.04 19.71 22.55
C THR A 2 -24.36 19.40 21.09
N VAL A 3 -25.06 18.30 20.82
CA VAL A 3 -25.48 18.01 19.43
C VAL A 3 -26.61 18.98 19.06
N GLU A 4 -26.32 19.93 18.17
CA GLU A 4 -27.27 20.97 17.74
C GLU A 4 -28.16 20.52 16.57
N LYS A 5 -27.65 19.65 15.70
CA LYS A 5 -28.36 19.16 14.51
C LYS A 5 -27.87 17.76 14.14
N VAL A 6 -28.79 16.90 13.70
CA VAL A 6 -28.47 15.58 13.16
C VAL A 6 -28.73 15.61 11.66
N VAL A 7 -27.71 15.27 10.86
CA VAL A 7 -27.86 15.08 9.42
C VAL A 7 -27.87 13.58 9.13
N LEU A 8 -28.94 13.10 8.52
CA LEU A 8 -29.11 11.69 8.16
C LEU A 8 -28.81 11.49 6.68
N VAL A 9 -27.89 10.58 6.37
CA VAL A 9 -27.57 10.17 5.00
C VAL A 9 -28.36 8.88 4.68
N PRO A 10 -29.40 8.93 3.83
CA PRO A 10 -30.22 7.76 3.50
C PRO A 10 -29.48 6.84 2.52
N TYR A 11 -28.38 6.21 2.96
CA TYR A 11 -27.48 5.44 2.08
C TYR A 11 -27.98 4.02 1.77
N LEU A 12 -28.49 3.32 2.78
CA LEU A 12 -28.94 1.92 2.65
C LEU A 12 -30.45 1.80 2.47
N ASN A 13 -31.19 2.85 2.82
CA ASN A 13 -32.64 2.93 2.70
C ASN A 13 -33.00 4.38 2.36
N ASP A 14 -33.60 4.58 1.19
CA ASP A 14 -34.04 5.89 0.69
C ASP A 14 -35.17 6.48 1.56
N GLU A 15 -35.91 5.64 2.28
CA GLU A 15 -36.98 6.02 3.20
C GLU A 15 -36.64 5.60 4.65
N PRO A 16 -35.65 6.24 5.30
CA PRO A 16 -35.29 5.87 6.65
C PRO A 16 -36.38 6.28 7.65
N GLU A 17 -36.63 5.46 8.67
CA GLU A 17 -37.49 5.84 9.78
C GLU A 17 -36.85 6.98 10.58
N ILE A 18 -37.48 8.16 10.57
CA ILE A 18 -37.02 9.33 11.31
C ILE A 18 -37.82 9.45 12.60
N PHE A 19 -37.16 9.16 13.73
CA PHE A 19 -37.79 9.22 15.06
C PHE A 19 -38.25 10.63 15.47
N ASP A 20 -37.51 11.67 15.05
CA ASP A 20 -37.84 13.08 15.33
C ASP A 20 -37.43 13.99 14.16
N ARG A 21 -38.37 14.33 13.27
CA ARG A 21 -38.15 15.21 12.12
C ARG A 21 -37.82 16.66 12.51
N SER A 22 -38.00 17.06 13.78
CA SER A 22 -37.61 18.40 14.23
C SER A 22 -36.11 18.55 14.50
N LYS A 23 -35.39 17.43 14.65
CA LYS A 23 -33.95 17.40 14.97
C LYS A 23 -33.08 16.77 13.88
N VAL A 24 -33.72 16.07 12.94
CA VAL A 24 -33.06 15.35 11.86
C VAL A 24 -33.37 16.04 10.53
N THR A 25 -32.33 16.37 9.78
CA THR A 25 -32.43 16.83 8.38
C THR A 25 -31.80 15.77 7.47
N LEU A 26 -32.46 15.40 6.37
CA LEU A 26 -31.85 14.49 5.40
C LEU A 26 -30.71 15.20 4.66
N TRP A 27 -29.68 14.46 4.28
CA TRP A 27 -28.54 14.99 3.52
C TRP A 27 -29.00 15.78 2.28
N ASN A 28 -29.95 15.23 1.52
CA ASN A 28 -30.48 15.88 0.31
C ASN A 28 -31.22 17.21 0.60
N ASP A 29 -31.67 17.43 1.83
CA ASP A 29 -32.33 18.66 2.26
C ASP A 29 -31.34 19.69 2.83
N THR A 30 -30.04 19.36 2.92
CA THR A 30 -29.02 20.25 3.51
C THR A 30 -28.43 21.26 2.53
N PHE A 31 -28.64 21.10 1.23
CA PHE A 31 -28.10 21.98 0.19
C PHE A 31 -29.14 22.29 -0.89
N THR A 32 -29.10 23.50 -1.43
CA THR A 32 -29.83 23.90 -2.63
C THR A 32 -28.83 23.99 -3.80
N ALA A 33 -29.21 23.52 -4.97
CA ALA A 33 -28.34 23.43 -6.15
C ALA A 33 -27.91 24.81 -6.71
N ASP A 34 -28.52 25.90 -6.25
CA ASP A 34 -28.39 27.24 -6.84
C ASP A 34 -27.30 28.13 -6.18
N SER A 35 -26.38 27.54 -5.42
CA SER A 35 -25.28 28.31 -4.80
C SER A 35 -24.13 28.54 -5.78
N GLU A 36 -23.64 29.78 -5.89
CA GLU A 36 -22.47 30.10 -6.70
C GLU A 36 -21.19 29.50 -6.07
N LEU A 37 -20.37 28.82 -6.87
CA LEU A 37 -19.11 28.22 -6.42
C LEU A 37 -18.07 29.32 -6.15
N ALA A 38 -17.70 29.53 -4.89
CA ALA A 38 -16.62 30.43 -4.49
C ALA A 38 -15.40 29.64 -4.00
N PHE A 39 -14.20 30.08 -4.43
CA PHE A 39 -12.93 29.47 -4.02
C PHE A 39 -12.12 30.46 -3.19
N THR A 40 -11.81 30.08 -1.95
CA THR A 40 -10.96 30.89 -1.05
C THR A 40 -9.49 30.71 -1.44
N PRO A 41 -8.76 31.77 -1.85
CA PRO A 41 -7.33 31.68 -2.06
C PRO A 41 -6.61 31.42 -0.74
N VAL A 42 -5.69 30.45 -0.73
CA VAL A 42 -4.92 30.08 0.45
C VAL A 42 -3.42 30.07 0.16
N PRO A 43 -2.54 30.26 1.18
CA PRO A 43 -1.11 30.06 1.03
C PRO A 43 -0.73 28.66 0.53
N PHE A 44 0.47 28.53 -0.03
CA PHE A 44 0.95 27.26 -0.61
C PHE A 44 1.00 26.13 0.43
N ASP A 45 1.40 26.45 1.66
CA ASP A 45 1.54 25.54 2.80
C ASP A 45 0.22 25.35 3.58
N HIS A 46 -0.87 25.99 3.16
CA HIS A 46 -2.17 25.85 3.82
C HIS A 46 -2.60 24.38 3.84
N PRO A 47 -3.03 23.84 4.99
CA PRO A 47 -3.50 22.45 5.08
C PRO A 47 -4.62 22.14 4.10
N ILE A 48 -4.53 21.00 3.40
CA ILE A 48 -5.62 20.47 2.56
C ILE A 48 -6.26 19.24 3.18
N TYR A 49 -5.46 18.27 3.63
CA TYR A 49 -5.91 17.03 4.27
C TYR A 49 -5.06 16.69 5.49
N ILE A 50 -5.66 15.99 6.45
CA ILE A 50 -4.95 15.24 7.49
C ILE A 50 -5.19 13.77 7.21
N LEU A 51 -4.13 13.04 6.85
CA LEU A 51 -4.21 11.61 6.60
C LEU A 51 -3.56 10.84 7.75
N TYR A 52 -4.22 9.77 8.19
CA TYR A 52 -3.73 8.98 9.30
C TYR A 52 -2.91 7.78 8.82
N SER A 53 -1.72 7.58 9.37
CA SER A 53 -0.95 6.35 9.15
C SER A 53 -0.76 5.56 10.44
N SER A 54 -0.73 4.23 10.34
CA SER A 54 -0.45 3.33 11.47
C SER A 54 1.00 3.54 11.91
N GLY A 55 1.18 4.32 12.98
CA GLY A 55 2.49 4.53 13.58
C GLY A 55 2.99 3.24 14.22
N THR A 56 4.29 2.98 14.15
CA THR A 56 4.93 1.85 14.84
C THR A 56 4.86 1.97 16.37
N THR A 57 4.39 3.09 16.94
CA THR A 57 4.43 3.41 18.38
C THR A 57 3.07 3.53 19.07
N GLY A 58 1.96 3.24 18.38
CA GLY A 58 0.62 3.06 18.99
C GLY A 58 -0.42 4.14 18.63
N ILE A 59 -0.08 5.43 18.64
CA ILE A 59 -1.01 6.48 18.19
C ILE A 59 -0.79 6.72 16.69
N PRO A 60 -1.86 6.71 15.85
CA PRO A 60 -1.73 7.05 14.44
C PRO A 60 -1.04 8.39 14.22
N LYS A 61 -0.23 8.49 13.17
CA LYS A 61 0.40 9.75 12.77
C LYS A 61 -0.66 10.56 12.02
N ALA A 62 -1.01 11.73 12.53
CA ALA A 62 -1.97 12.63 11.88
C ALA A 62 -1.21 13.55 10.91
N ILE A 63 -0.97 13.07 9.69
CA ILE A 63 -0.05 13.69 8.72
C ILE A 63 -0.76 14.83 8.01
N THR A 64 -0.32 16.07 8.22
CA THR A 64 -0.91 17.26 7.58
C THR A 64 -0.23 17.56 6.25
N HIS A 65 -1.02 17.57 5.19
CA HIS A 65 -0.59 17.85 3.82
C HIS A 65 -0.92 19.27 3.41
N SER A 66 -0.04 19.91 2.62
CA SER A 66 -0.25 21.26 2.08
C SER A 66 -1.05 21.24 0.78
N HIS A 67 -1.83 22.31 0.54
CA HIS A 67 -2.64 22.53 -0.64
C HIS A 67 -1.76 22.63 -1.90
N GLY A 68 -0.83 23.58 -1.94
CA GLY A 68 0.04 23.80 -3.10
C GLY A 68 1.01 22.64 -3.34
N GLY A 69 1.52 22.03 -2.27
CA GLY A 69 2.45 20.91 -2.36
C GLY A 69 1.82 19.67 -2.98
N ASN A 70 0.61 19.30 -2.55
CA ASN A 70 -0.11 18.16 -3.12
C ASN A 70 -0.63 18.45 -4.53
N LEU A 71 -1.16 19.65 -4.77
CA LEU A 71 -1.60 20.06 -6.10
C LEU A 71 -0.48 19.89 -7.13
N LEU A 72 0.70 20.44 -6.85
CA LEU A 72 1.86 20.37 -7.74
C LEU A 72 2.36 18.94 -7.93
N GLU A 73 2.45 18.18 -6.84
CA GLU A 73 2.92 16.80 -6.87
C GLU A 73 1.98 15.88 -7.65
N HIS A 74 0.66 16.01 -7.44
CA HIS A 74 -0.33 15.22 -8.16
C HIS A 74 -0.36 15.58 -9.64
N LEU A 75 -0.30 16.86 -9.99
CA LEU A 75 -0.15 17.30 -11.39
C LEU A 75 1.07 16.63 -12.03
N LYS A 76 2.23 16.67 -11.37
CA LYS A 76 3.44 16.01 -11.86
C LYS A 76 3.24 14.50 -12.02
N TYR A 77 2.74 13.82 -10.99
CA TYR A 77 2.66 12.37 -10.99
C TYR A 77 1.66 11.86 -12.02
N LEU A 78 0.45 12.43 -12.07
CA LEU A 78 -0.60 11.97 -12.98
C LEU A 78 -0.20 12.11 -14.45
N HIS A 79 0.42 13.24 -14.81
CA HIS A 79 0.85 13.48 -16.19
C HIS A 79 2.09 12.68 -16.56
N PHE A 80 3.13 12.63 -15.71
CA PHE A 80 4.42 12.05 -16.12
C PHE A 80 4.62 10.59 -15.68
N HIS A 81 4.03 10.18 -14.57
CA HIS A 81 4.24 8.86 -13.96
C HIS A 81 3.01 7.95 -14.04
N ASN A 82 1.85 8.47 -14.46
CA ASN A 82 0.69 7.67 -14.84
C ASN A 82 0.17 7.93 -16.26
N ASP A 83 0.75 8.88 -16.99
CA ASP A 83 0.42 9.17 -18.40
C ASP A 83 -1.09 9.39 -18.63
N VAL A 84 -1.72 10.09 -17.68
CA VAL A 84 -3.14 10.40 -17.69
C VAL A 84 -3.42 11.56 -18.63
N HIS A 85 -4.36 11.38 -19.54
CA HIS A 85 -4.79 12.40 -20.49
C HIS A 85 -6.20 12.92 -20.22
N PRO A 86 -6.52 14.15 -20.69
CA PRO A 86 -7.86 14.70 -20.62
C PRO A 86 -8.92 13.77 -21.26
N GLY A 87 -10.04 13.59 -20.57
CA GLY A 87 -11.15 12.74 -21.01
C GLY A 87 -10.97 11.24 -20.74
N GLU A 88 -9.78 10.79 -20.32
CA GLU A 88 -9.56 9.39 -19.96
C GLU A 88 -10.25 9.03 -18.63
N ARG A 89 -10.55 7.75 -18.46
CA ARG A 89 -11.22 7.24 -17.26
C ARG A 89 -10.21 6.63 -16.30
N PHE A 90 -10.04 7.26 -15.15
CA PHE A 90 -9.08 6.87 -14.13
C PHE A 90 -9.80 6.16 -12.98
N PHE A 91 -9.41 4.91 -12.73
CA PHE A 91 -9.95 4.08 -11.67
C PHE A 91 -8.82 3.63 -10.75
N TRP A 92 -9.05 3.68 -9.44
CA TRP A 92 -8.26 2.91 -8.49
C TRP A 92 -9.21 2.26 -7.48
N PHE A 93 -9.13 0.94 -7.33
CA PHE A 93 -9.87 0.26 -6.29
C PHE A 93 -9.29 0.61 -4.92
N SER A 94 -9.96 1.51 -4.19
CA SER A 94 -9.52 2.06 -2.91
C SER A 94 -10.71 2.41 -2.03
N THR A 95 -10.55 2.27 -0.71
CA THR A 95 -11.49 2.86 0.26
C THR A 95 -11.22 4.35 0.40
N THR A 96 -12.19 5.10 0.94
CA THR A 96 -12.05 6.54 1.25
C THR A 96 -11.03 6.81 2.36
N GLY A 97 -10.68 5.80 3.16
CA GLY A 97 -9.70 5.90 4.24
C GLY A 97 -8.24 5.76 3.79
N TRP A 98 -7.99 5.44 2.52
CA TRP A 98 -6.64 5.31 1.99
C TRP A 98 -6.27 6.46 1.05
N MET A 99 -4.99 6.85 1.04
CA MET A 99 -4.50 7.99 0.26
C MET A 99 -4.72 7.84 -1.26
N MET A 100 -4.93 6.62 -1.75
CA MET A 100 -5.28 6.43 -3.16
C MET A 100 -6.66 7.00 -3.51
N TRP A 101 -7.57 7.17 -2.56
CA TRP A 101 -8.80 7.91 -2.79
C TRP A 101 -8.52 9.39 -3.10
N ASN A 102 -7.65 10.04 -2.31
CA ASN A 102 -7.20 11.41 -2.60
C ASN A 102 -6.51 11.47 -3.97
N PHE A 103 -5.71 10.47 -4.30
CA PHE A 103 -4.99 10.38 -5.58
C PHE A 103 -5.92 10.17 -6.79
N VAL A 104 -6.99 9.36 -6.65
CA VAL A 104 -8.03 9.23 -7.68
C VAL A 104 -8.70 10.56 -7.94
N HIS A 105 -9.13 11.28 -6.89
CA HIS A 105 -9.70 12.62 -7.03
C HIS A 105 -8.76 13.58 -7.75
N ALA A 106 -7.47 13.48 -7.46
CA ALA A 106 -6.46 14.31 -8.10
C ALA A 106 -6.36 14.07 -9.62
N SER A 107 -6.81 12.93 -10.16
CA SER A 107 -6.81 12.70 -11.63
C SER A 107 -7.64 13.73 -12.40
N MET A 108 -8.61 14.39 -11.75
CA MET A 108 -9.35 15.52 -12.33
C MET A 108 -8.43 16.72 -12.66
N LEU A 109 -7.29 16.85 -11.97
CA LEU A 109 -6.26 17.86 -12.29
C LEU A 109 -5.61 17.61 -13.66
N ALA A 110 -5.63 16.37 -14.17
CA ALA A 110 -5.20 16.01 -15.51
C ALA A 110 -6.36 16.01 -16.52
N GLY A 111 -7.54 16.48 -16.13
CA GLY A 111 -8.75 16.48 -16.97
C GLY A 111 -9.38 15.10 -17.16
N ALA A 112 -9.00 14.11 -16.35
CA ALA A 112 -9.59 12.78 -16.38
C ALA A 112 -10.98 12.74 -15.74
N THR A 113 -11.76 11.73 -16.11
CA THR A 113 -13.00 11.35 -15.42
C THR A 113 -12.69 10.29 -14.38
N ILE A 114 -13.00 10.57 -13.11
CA ILE A 114 -12.85 9.57 -12.04
C ILE A 114 -13.91 8.48 -12.16
N VAL A 115 -13.49 7.23 -11.95
CA VAL A 115 -14.41 6.09 -11.77
C VAL A 115 -14.38 5.71 -10.30
N LEU A 116 -15.54 5.78 -9.66
CA LEU A 116 -15.73 5.41 -8.26
C LEU A 116 -16.51 4.09 -8.20
N TYR A 117 -16.05 3.18 -7.34
CA TYR A 117 -16.71 1.91 -7.09
C TYR A 117 -16.95 1.76 -5.60
N ASP A 118 -18.21 1.60 -5.21
CA ASP A 118 -18.60 1.22 -3.86
C ASP A 118 -19.03 -0.25 -3.84
N GLY A 119 -18.21 -1.10 -3.23
CA GLY A 119 -18.46 -2.51 -3.14
C GLY A 119 -17.21 -3.34 -2.87
N SER A 120 -17.43 -4.63 -2.64
CA SER A 120 -16.34 -5.60 -2.54
C SER A 120 -15.74 -5.87 -3.93
N PRO A 121 -14.42 -6.03 -4.06
CA PRO A 121 -13.78 -6.38 -5.33
C PRO A 121 -14.02 -7.86 -5.70
N GLY A 122 -14.58 -8.65 -4.77
CA GLY A 122 -14.86 -10.08 -4.94
C GLY A 122 -16.33 -10.45 -4.78
N PHE A 123 -17.25 -9.49 -4.89
CA PHE A 123 -18.69 -9.76 -4.89
C PHE A 123 -19.34 -9.26 -6.19
N PRO A 124 -20.18 -10.06 -6.87
CA PRO A 124 -20.51 -11.46 -6.55
C PRO A 124 -19.33 -12.43 -6.74
N ASP A 125 -18.30 -12.02 -7.46
CA ASP A 125 -17.04 -12.75 -7.68
C ASP A 125 -15.89 -11.78 -8.01
N LEU A 126 -14.67 -12.30 -8.21
CA LEU A 126 -13.48 -11.50 -8.55
C LEU A 126 -13.52 -10.89 -9.97
N ASN A 127 -14.48 -11.26 -10.82
CA ASN A 127 -14.66 -10.66 -12.13
C ASN A 127 -15.39 -9.31 -12.08
N ARG A 128 -15.97 -8.92 -10.94
CA ARG A 128 -16.80 -7.70 -10.87
C ARG A 128 -16.07 -6.44 -11.34
N LEU A 129 -14.80 -6.28 -10.96
CA LEU A 129 -14.00 -5.11 -11.36
C LEU A 129 -13.57 -5.15 -12.83
N TRP A 130 -13.35 -6.33 -13.41
CA TRP A 130 -13.06 -6.49 -14.84
C TRP A 130 -14.30 -6.16 -15.69
N LYS A 131 -15.46 -6.62 -15.24
CA LYS A 131 -16.74 -6.22 -15.83
C LYS A 131 -16.97 -4.72 -15.76
N LEU A 132 -16.63 -4.08 -14.63
CA LEU A 132 -16.69 -2.62 -14.52
C LEU A 132 -15.75 -1.95 -15.53
N ALA A 133 -14.55 -2.47 -15.71
CA ALA A 133 -13.58 -1.94 -16.67
C ALA A 133 -14.10 -1.94 -18.12
N GLU A 134 -14.82 -2.99 -18.50
CA GLU A 134 -15.55 -3.07 -19.77
C GLU A 134 -16.75 -2.10 -19.81
N GLU A 135 -17.65 -2.18 -18.81
CA GLU A 135 -18.92 -1.41 -18.75
C GLU A 135 -18.70 0.10 -18.92
N VAL A 136 -17.62 0.64 -18.34
CA VAL A 136 -17.33 2.08 -18.41
C VAL A 136 -16.13 2.43 -19.29
N GLY A 137 -15.39 1.46 -19.82
CA GLY A 137 -14.17 1.71 -20.62
C GLY A 137 -13.07 2.41 -19.80
N ILE A 138 -12.55 1.72 -18.79
CA ILE A 138 -11.45 2.22 -17.92
C ILE A 138 -10.14 2.27 -18.71
N HIS A 139 -9.41 3.40 -18.60
CA HIS A 139 -8.10 3.58 -19.23
C HIS A 139 -6.95 3.25 -18.28
N HIS A 140 -7.08 3.67 -17.02
CA HIS A 140 -6.11 3.39 -15.95
C HIS A 140 -6.79 2.59 -14.85
N PHE A 141 -6.39 1.33 -14.70
CA PHE A 141 -6.94 0.42 -13.69
C PHE A 141 -5.93 0.23 -12.56
N GLY A 142 -6.15 0.94 -11.45
CA GLY A 142 -5.35 0.82 -10.24
C GLY A 142 -5.89 -0.24 -9.28
N THR A 143 -5.00 -1.11 -8.78
CA THR A 143 -5.36 -2.18 -7.84
C THR A 143 -4.20 -2.53 -6.91
N SER A 144 -4.31 -3.64 -6.19
CA SER A 144 -3.30 -4.18 -5.29
C SER A 144 -2.65 -5.45 -5.86
N ALA A 145 -1.40 -5.72 -5.48
CA ALA A 145 -0.76 -6.98 -5.83
C ALA A 145 -1.55 -8.22 -5.35
N PRO A 146 -2.12 -8.25 -4.12
CA PRO A 146 -2.98 -9.34 -3.69
C PRO A 146 -4.18 -9.60 -4.60
N PHE A 147 -4.81 -8.56 -5.14
CA PHE A 147 -5.92 -8.73 -6.08
C PHE A 147 -5.45 -9.46 -7.34
N LEU A 148 -4.36 -9.01 -7.98
CA LEU A 148 -3.83 -9.66 -9.19
C LEU A 148 -3.40 -11.12 -8.93
N VAL A 149 -2.78 -11.38 -7.77
CA VAL A 149 -2.42 -12.75 -7.35
C VAL A 149 -3.66 -13.62 -7.13
N ALA A 150 -4.73 -13.08 -6.52
CA ALA A 150 -5.99 -13.80 -6.32
C ALA A 150 -6.66 -14.16 -7.65
N ASN A 151 -6.73 -13.22 -8.60
CA ASN A 151 -7.23 -13.46 -9.96
C ASN A 151 -6.44 -14.60 -10.65
N ARG A 152 -5.11 -14.56 -10.56
CA ARG A 152 -4.23 -15.62 -11.07
C ARG A 152 -4.51 -16.97 -10.40
N LYS A 153 -4.60 -17.02 -9.06
CA LYS A 153 -4.87 -18.24 -8.30
C LYS A 153 -6.22 -18.87 -8.67
N GLN A 154 -7.23 -18.05 -9.01
CA GLN A 154 -8.53 -18.51 -9.49
C GLN A 154 -8.56 -18.85 -11.00
N GLY A 155 -7.47 -18.62 -11.73
CA GLY A 155 -7.38 -18.94 -13.15
C GLY A 155 -8.22 -18.01 -14.05
N LEU A 156 -8.56 -16.81 -13.58
CA LEU A 156 -9.34 -15.84 -14.36
C LEU A 156 -8.58 -15.41 -15.61
N GLN A 157 -9.30 -15.19 -16.72
CA GLN A 157 -8.72 -14.76 -17.99
C GLN A 157 -9.38 -13.47 -18.50
N PRO A 158 -9.19 -12.33 -17.82
CA PRO A 158 -9.94 -11.10 -18.12
C PRO A 158 -9.80 -10.62 -19.57
N GLY A 159 -8.65 -10.85 -20.21
CA GLY A 159 -8.41 -10.48 -21.61
C GLY A 159 -9.15 -11.34 -22.64
N VAL A 160 -9.74 -12.47 -22.22
CA VAL A 160 -10.61 -13.32 -23.03
C VAL A 160 -12.08 -13.06 -22.67
N ASP A 161 -12.35 -12.87 -21.37
CA ASP A 161 -13.70 -12.82 -20.83
C ASP A 161 -14.37 -11.43 -20.95
N PHE A 162 -13.59 -10.35 -21.13
CA PHE A 162 -14.07 -8.97 -21.18
C PHE A 162 -13.41 -8.15 -22.30
N ASP A 163 -14.12 -7.17 -22.85
CA ASP A 163 -13.53 -6.14 -23.73
C ASP A 163 -12.73 -5.11 -22.91
N LEU A 164 -11.42 -5.32 -22.87
CA LEU A 164 -10.46 -4.43 -22.23
C LEU A 164 -9.70 -3.56 -23.25
N SER A 165 -10.30 -3.27 -24.41
CA SER A 165 -9.65 -2.48 -25.47
C SER A 165 -9.27 -1.06 -25.03
N ALA A 166 -10.05 -0.44 -24.14
CA ALA A 166 -9.77 0.89 -23.59
C ALA A 166 -8.59 0.91 -22.59
N LEU A 167 -8.22 -0.25 -22.03
CA LEU A 167 -7.25 -0.33 -20.94
C LEU A 167 -5.84 -0.03 -21.43
N ARG A 168 -5.26 1.08 -20.96
CA ARG A 168 -3.91 1.54 -21.30
C ARG A 168 -2.89 1.15 -20.24
N SER A 169 -3.28 1.20 -18.96
CA SER A 169 -2.37 0.90 -17.85
C SER A 169 -3.04 0.14 -16.71
N ILE A 170 -2.24 -0.68 -16.04
CA ILE A 170 -2.60 -1.30 -14.77
C ILE A 170 -1.61 -0.80 -13.71
N GLY A 171 -2.14 -0.17 -12.67
CA GLY A 171 -1.38 0.28 -11.51
C GLY A 171 -1.41 -0.75 -10.38
N SER A 172 -0.28 -0.98 -9.70
CA SER A 172 -0.22 -1.77 -8.47
C SER A 172 0.56 -1.05 -7.37
N THR A 173 -0.04 -0.93 -6.19
CA THR A 173 0.60 -0.36 -4.98
C THR A 173 0.14 -1.07 -3.71
N GLY A 174 0.69 -0.68 -2.56
CA GLY A 174 0.41 -1.22 -1.24
C GLY A 174 1.36 -2.34 -0.79
N SER A 175 1.86 -3.14 -1.74
CA SER A 175 2.91 -4.14 -1.53
C SER A 175 3.72 -4.40 -2.81
N PRO A 176 4.93 -4.98 -2.71
CA PRO A 176 5.69 -5.38 -3.89
C PRO A 176 4.88 -6.34 -4.78
N LEU A 177 4.81 -6.04 -6.08
CA LEU A 177 4.15 -6.91 -7.05
C LEU A 177 5.08 -8.09 -7.36
N PRO A 178 4.66 -9.35 -7.13
CA PRO A 178 5.55 -10.48 -7.34
C PRO A 178 5.73 -10.79 -8.84
N PRO A 179 6.89 -11.35 -9.26
CA PRO A 179 7.20 -11.69 -10.64
C PRO A 179 6.09 -12.42 -11.41
N GLU A 180 5.44 -13.40 -10.78
CA GLU A 180 4.37 -14.19 -11.37
C GLU A 180 3.09 -13.39 -11.64
N ALA A 181 2.87 -12.28 -10.92
CA ALA A 181 1.75 -11.38 -11.19
C ALA A 181 2.03 -10.48 -12.40
N PHE A 182 3.31 -10.12 -12.65
CA PHE A 182 3.68 -9.46 -13.91
C PHE A 182 3.37 -10.37 -15.11
N GLU A 183 3.80 -11.62 -15.06
CA GLU A 183 3.55 -12.60 -16.13
C GLU A 183 2.05 -12.78 -16.37
N TYR A 184 1.27 -12.96 -15.30
CA TYR A 184 -0.18 -13.06 -15.38
C TYR A 184 -0.85 -11.88 -16.09
N VAL A 185 -0.44 -10.65 -15.79
CA VAL A 185 -1.00 -9.45 -16.43
C VAL A 185 -0.82 -9.51 -17.95
N TYR A 186 0.41 -9.75 -18.41
CA TYR A 186 0.69 -9.77 -19.85
C TYR A 186 0.11 -11.00 -20.57
N GLU A 187 0.04 -12.14 -19.91
CA GLU A 187 -0.47 -13.39 -20.50
C GLU A 187 -2.00 -13.46 -20.53
N LYS A 188 -2.67 -13.00 -19.46
CA LYS A 188 -4.10 -13.26 -19.21
C LYS A 188 -4.99 -12.03 -19.23
N ILE A 189 -4.42 -10.83 -19.08
CA ILE A 189 -5.19 -9.58 -19.06
C ILE A 189 -5.00 -8.83 -20.37
N LYS A 190 -3.78 -8.36 -20.69
CA LYS A 190 -3.52 -7.63 -21.92
C LYS A 190 -2.01 -7.57 -22.22
N LYS A 191 -1.61 -7.96 -23.44
CA LYS A 191 -0.20 -8.10 -23.83
C LYS A 191 0.56 -6.78 -23.97
N ASP A 192 -0.15 -5.73 -24.34
CA ASP A 192 0.34 -4.39 -24.67
C ASP A 192 -0.03 -3.33 -23.61
N VAL A 193 -0.55 -3.76 -22.44
CA VAL A 193 -0.87 -2.85 -21.34
C VAL A 193 0.40 -2.38 -20.64
N TRP A 194 0.44 -1.13 -20.21
CA TRP A 194 1.53 -0.67 -19.36
C TRP A 194 1.28 -1.04 -17.90
N LEU A 195 2.05 -2.00 -17.38
CA LEU A 195 2.01 -2.39 -15.97
C LEU A 195 2.94 -1.50 -15.14
N CYS A 196 2.35 -0.66 -14.30
CA CYS A 196 3.05 0.30 -13.45
C CYS A 196 2.96 -0.13 -11.97
N SER A 197 4.06 -0.65 -11.43
CA SER A 197 4.21 -0.78 -9.97
C SER A 197 4.72 0.55 -9.41
N MET A 198 4.12 1.01 -8.31
CA MET A 198 4.53 2.25 -7.64
C MET A 198 4.58 2.06 -6.12
N ALA A 199 5.42 2.86 -5.47
CA ALA A 199 5.56 2.83 -4.02
C ALA A 199 5.78 4.21 -3.42
N GLY A 200 5.01 4.46 -2.38
CA GLY A 200 5.06 5.58 -1.45
C GLY A 200 3.92 5.40 -0.48
N GLY A 201 3.09 6.42 -0.31
CA GLY A 201 1.87 6.26 0.47
C GLY A 201 1.50 7.51 1.24
N THR A 202 0.87 7.28 2.40
CA THR A 202 0.21 8.31 3.20
C THR A 202 1.16 9.44 3.58
N ASP A 203 2.44 9.15 3.84
CA ASP A 203 3.43 10.13 4.28
C ASP A 203 3.60 11.30 3.31
N VAL A 204 3.39 11.10 2.01
CA VAL A 204 3.54 12.15 0.99
C VAL A 204 2.36 12.27 0.03
N CYS A 205 1.30 11.49 0.27
CA CYS A 205 0.12 11.38 -0.57
C CYS A 205 0.44 11.20 -2.08
N THR A 206 1.55 10.51 -2.38
CA THR A 206 2.03 10.22 -3.74
C THR A 206 2.95 8.99 -3.68
N ALA A 207 3.75 8.75 -4.72
CA ALA A 207 4.82 7.76 -4.71
C ALA A 207 6.23 8.36 -4.92
N TRP A 208 7.20 7.76 -4.24
CA TRP A 208 8.64 8.05 -4.36
C TRP A 208 9.25 7.44 -5.62
N VAL A 209 8.78 6.24 -5.95
CA VAL A 209 9.20 5.43 -7.08
C VAL A 209 7.97 4.94 -7.81
N GLY A 210 8.05 4.84 -9.13
CA GLY A 210 6.88 4.56 -9.95
C GLY A 210 7.21 4.27 -11.40
N GLY A 211 6.16 4.37 -12.21
CA GLY A 211 6.24 4.12 -13.63
C GLY A 211 6.82 5.30 -14.42
N ASN A 212 7.33 4.98 -15.60
CA ASN A 212 7.60 5.94 -16.66
C ASN A 212 7.25 5.26 -17.99
N PRO A 213 6.31 5.80 -18.78
CA PRO A 213 5.84 5.16 -20.01
C PRO A 213 6.93 5.05 -21.09
N LEU A 214 8.04 5.79 -20.95
CA LEU A 214 9.18 5.77 -21.87
C LEU A 214 10.27 4.76 -21.48
N LEU A 215 10.14 4.10 -20.33
CA LEU A 215 11.10 3.12 -19.83
C LEU A 215 10.57 1.70 -19.99
N PRO A 216 11.46 0.69 -20.15
CA PRO A 216 11.05 -0.70 -20.10
C PRO A 216 10.51 -1.08 -18.71
N VAL A 217 9.64 -2.08 -18.68
CA VAL A 217 9.19 -2.75 -17.45
C VAL A 217 10.03 -4.00 -17.24
N TYR A 218 10.65 -4.12 -16.06
CA TYR A 218 11.37 -5.32 -15.66
C TYR A 218 10.57 -6.06 -14.59
N LYS A 219 10.45 -7.37 -14.76
CA LYS A 219 9.70 -8.23 -13.85
C LYS A 219 10.25 -8.11 -12.42
N GLY A 220 9.37 -7.74 -11.47
CA GLY A 220 9.72 -7.61 -10.05
C GLY A 220 10.44 -6.31 -9.68
N GLU A 221 10.55 -5.35 -10.61
CA GLU A 221 11.23 -4.06 -10.39
C GLU A 221 10.27 -2.90 -10.66
N ILE A 222 10.40 -1.83 -9.87
CA ILE A 222 9.78 -0.53 -10.13
C ILE A 222 10.67 0.25 -11.09
N GLN A 223 10.07 0.84 -12.12
CA GLN A 223 10.81 1.35 -13.28
C GLN A 223 11.80 2.45 -12.93
N CYS A 224 11.40 3.42 -12.10
CA CYS A 224 12.24 4.58 -11.83
C CYS A 224 11.90 5.32 -10.53
N ARG A 225 12.81 6.21 -10.14
CA ARG A 225 12.56 7.26 -9.15
C ARG A 225 11.68 8.32 -9.79
N CYS A 226 10.68 8.78 -9.05
CA CYS A 226 9.79 9.82 -9.54
C CYS A 226 10.55 11.15 -9.70
N LEU A 227 10.12 11.98 -10.65
CA LEU A 227 10.65 13.33 -10.81
C LEU A 227 10.51 14.10 -9.50
N GLY A 228 11.59 14.79 -9.09
CA GLY A 228 11.67 15.51 -7.83
C GLY A 228 11.93 14.66 -6.59
N ALA A 229 11.90 13.32 -6.68
CA ALA A 229 12.21 12.43 -5.57
C ALA A 229 13.71 12.08 -5.57
N ALA A 230 14.49 12.76 -4.72
CA ALA A 230 15.94 12.54 -4.55
C ALA A 230 16.21 11.27 -3.72
N ILE A 231 15.84 10.11 -4.27
CA ILE A 231 15.98 8.80 -3.63
C ILE A 231 17.39 8.25 -3.79
N GLU A 232 17.93 7.78 -2.67
CA GLU A 232 19.17 7.01 -2.56
C GLU A 232 18.95 5.75 -1.71
N ALA A 233 19.86 4.78 -1.85
CA ALA A 233 19.93 3.61 -0.99
C ALA A 233 21.17 3.74 -0.11
N TRP A 234 20.99 3.89 1.21
CA TRP A 234 22.11 4.07 2.15
C TRP A 234 22.40 2.78 2.94
N ASN A 235 23.66 2.36 2.94
CA ASN A 235 24.12 1.22 3.73
C ASN A 235 24.21 1.57 5.24
N GLU A 236 24.63 0.62 6.07
CA GLU A 236 24.76 0.81 7.52
C GLU A 236 25.75 1.92 7.92
N SER A 237 26.71 2.25 7.05
CA SER A 237 27.66 3.35 7.25
C SER A 237 27.13 4.70 6.77
N GLY A 238 25.87 4.77 6.31
CA GLY A 238 25.26 6.00 5.76
C GLY A 238 25.81 6.39 4.39
N GLN A 239 26.35 5.44 3.63
CA GLN A 239 26.89 5.68 2.30
C GLN A 239 25.91 5.21 1.22
N SER A 240 25.80 6.01 0.16
CA SER A 240 25.01 5.67 -1.02
C SER A 240 25.60 4.46 -1.75
N VAL A 241 24.77 3.44 -2.01
CA VAL A 241 25.17 2.19 -2.68
C VAL A 241 24.23 1.87 -3.84
N VAL A 242 24.72 1.05 -4.78
CA VAL A 242 24.00 0.59 -5.98
C VAL A 242 24.18 -0.93 -6.06
N ASP A 243 23.17 -1.65 -6.55
CA ASP A 243 23.14 -3.12 -6.64
C ASP A 243 23.30 -3.84 -5.28
N GLU A 244 23.04 -3.12 -4.17
CA GLU A 244 23.06 -3.62 -2.80
C GLU A 244 21.72 -3.36 -2.09
N VAL A 245 21.40 -4.15 -1.06
CA VAL A 245 20.23 -3.93 -0.21
C VAL A 245 20.57 -2.88 0.85
N ALA A 246 19.82 -1.79 0.88
CA ALA A 246 20.09 -0.64 1.74
C ALA A 246 18.81 0.14 2.10
N GLU A 247 18.90 1.09 3.04
CA GLU A 247 17.78 1.93 3.46
C GLU A 247 17.38 2.92 2.36
N LEU A 248 16.08 3.00 2.05
CA LEU A 248 15.53 4.08 1.23
C LEU A 248 15.59 5.39 2.02
N VAL A 249 16.35 6.33 1.47
CA VAL A 249 16.43 7.70 1.99
C VAL A 249 16.06 8.72 0.91
N VAL A 250 15.56 9.88 1.36
CA VAL A 250 15.31 11.05 0.50
C VAL A 250 16.20 12.20 0.96
N THR A 251 17.12 12.62 0.10
CA THR A 251 18.18 13.58 0.46
C THR A 251 17.81 15.04 0.19
N LYS A 252 16.66 15.29 -0.44
CA LYS A 252 16.13 16.63 -0.72
C LYS A 252 14.62 16.70 -0.47
N PRO A 253 14.09 17.86 -0.07
CA PRO A 253 12.66 18.02 0.15
C PRO A 253 11.87 17.86 -1.15
N MET A 254 10.64 17.35 -1.02
CA MET A 254 9.65 17.24 -2.10
C MET A 254 8.40 18.05 -1.70
N PRO A 255 7.70 18.72 -2.64
CA PRO A 255 6.60 19.63 -2.30
C PRO A 255 5.48 19.05 -1.44
N SER A 256 5.15 17.76 -1.61
CA SER A 256 4.07 17.10 -0.86
C SER A 256 4.49 16.45 0.47
N MET A 257 5.76 16.61 0.86
CA MET A 257 6.19 16.20 2.21
C MET A 257 5.32 16.90 3.28
N PRO A 258 5.06 16.24 4.43
CA PRO A 258 4.19 16.79 5.46
C PRO A 258 4.66 18.15 5.95
N VAL A 259 3.70 19.05 6.17
CA VAL A 259 3.99 20.36 6.80
C VAL A 259 4.30 20.13 8.28
N PHE A 260 3.44 19.36 8.95
CA PHE A 260 3.56 18.96 10.36
C PHE A 260 2.68 17.74 10.64
N PHE A 261 2.77 17.20 11.86
CA PHE A 261 1.77 16.26 12.38
C PHE A 261 0.78 17.00 13.28
N TRP A 262 -0.52 16.81 13.07
CA TRP A 262 -1.54 17.45 13.88
C TRP A 262 -1.43 17.01 15.35
N GLY A 263 -1.39 18.00 16.26
CA GLY A 263 -1.17 17.78 17.70
C GLY A 263 0.29 17.48 18.08
N ASP A 264 1.26 17.69 17.19
CA ASP A 264 2.70 17.57 17.45
C ASP A 264 3.37 18.96 17.45
N GLU A 265 3.09 19.77 18.47
CA GLU A 265 3.46 21.21 18.53
C GLU A 265 4.97 21.46 18.32
N ASN A 266 5.83 20.55 18.78
CA ASN A 266 7.29 20.65 18.71
C ASN A 266 7.93 19.81 17.60
N TYR A 267 7.13 19.19 16.72
CA TYR A 267 7.59 18.30 15.65
C TYR A 267 8.37 17.07 16.17
N GLU A 268 8.19 16.66 17.42
CA GLU A 268 8.94 15.57 18.02
C GLU A 268 8.60 14.23 17.36
N ARG A 269 7.31 13.98 17.11
CA ARG A 269 6.86 12.76 16.43
C ARG A 269 7.20 12.77 14.95
N TYR A 270 7.14 13.94 14.31
CA TYR A 270 7.53 14.07 12.92
C TYR A 270 9.05 13.84 12.74
N LYS A 271 9.89 14.50 13.53
CA LYS A 271 11.35 14.32 13.49
C LYS A 271 11.77 12.89 13.80
N SER A 272 11.23 12.32 14.88
CA SER A 272 11.54 10.93 15.25
C SER A 272 11.05 9.89 14.27
N SER A 273 10.05 10.22 13.45
CA SER A 273 9.56 9.31 12.41
C SER A 273 10.52 9.16 11.23
N TYR A 274 11.25 10.22 10.85
CA TYR A 274 11.98 10.22 9.57
C TYR A 274 13.41 10.76 9.64
N PHE A 275 13.79 11.52 10.66
CA PHE A 275 15.05 12.30 10.67
C PHE A 275 16.02 11.94 11.81
N ASP A 276 15.63 11.07 12.75
CA ASP A 276 16.48 10.71 13.89
C ASP A 276 17.69 9.83 13.51
N VAL A 277 17.58 9.05 12.43
CA VAL A 277 18.66 8.13 12.02
C VAL A 277 19.72 8.85 11.21
N TYR A 278 19.29 9.72 10.30
CA TYR A 278 20.16 10.47 9.41
C TYR A 278 19.80 11.96 9.53
N PRO A 279 20.59 12.76 10.27
CA PRO A 279 20.29 14.18 10.47
C PRO A 279 20.08 14.93 9.16
N GLY A 280 18.91 15.54 9.01
CA GLY A 280 18.53 16.31 7.81
C GLY A 280 18.13 15.48 6.59
N VAL A 281 18.10 14.14 6.70
CA VAL A 281 17.76 13.22 5.61
C VAL A 281 16.57 12.37 6.02
N TRP A 282 15.58 12.29 5.12
CA TRP A 282 14.39 11.49 5.37
C TRP A 282 14.72 10.01 5.21
N ARG A 283 14.63 9.22 6.28
CA ARG A 283 14.61 7.75 6.23
C ARG A 283 13.16 7.27 6.10
N HIS A 284 12.82 6.57 5.03
CA HIS A 284 11.45 6.11 4.82
C HIS A 284 11.09 4.84 5.59
N GLY A 285 12.10 4.03 5.92
CA GLY A 285 11.92 2.77 6.64
C GLY A 285 11.60 1.58 5.72
N ASP A 286 12.06 1.64 4.47
CA ASP A 286 12.00 0.52 3.51
C ASP A 286 13.42 0.11 3.13
N TRP A 287 13.64 -1.19 2.92
CA TRP A 287 14.84 -1.65 2.21
C TRP A 287 14.61 -1.73 0.73
N ILE A 288 15.56 -1.16 0.01
CA ILE A 288 15.58 -1.16 -1.43
C ILE A 288 16.92 -1.60 -1.99
N THR A 289 16.89 -2.02 -3.23
CA THR A 289 18.06 -2.02 -4.10
C THR A 289 17.80 -1.06 -5.24
N LEU A 290 18.63 -0.01 -5.34
CA LEU A 290 18.74 0.78 -6.56
C LEU A 290 19.67 0.03 -7.50
N THR A 291 19.17 -0.39 -8.65
CA THR A 291 20.00 -1.15 -9.59
C THR A 291 20.88 -0.24 -10.43
N SER A 292 21.95 -0.78 -11.01
CA SER A 292 22.78 -0.09 -12.01
C SER A 292 22.01 0.35 -13.26
N ARG A 293 20.81 -0.22 -13.50
CA ARG A 293 19.89 0.20 -14.57
C ARG A 293 18.98 1.37 -14.18
N GLY A 294 19.01 1.79 -12.91
CA GLY A 294 18.17 2.87 -12.38
C GLY A 294 16.76 2.45 -11.93
N THR A 295 16.47 1.14 -11.94
CA THR A 295 15.24 0.56 -11.41
C THR A 295 15.37 0.31 -9.90
N ILE A 296 14.24 -0.02 -9.25
CA ILE A 296 14.17 -0.17 -7.80
C ILE A 296 13.50 -1.49 -7.45
N ILE A 297 14.12 -2.24 -6.54
CA ILE A 297 13.49 -3.41 -5.90
C ILE A 297 13.18 -3.03 -4.46
N ILE A 298 11.96 -3.29 -3.99
CA ILE A 298 11.56 -3.08 -2.59
C ILE A 298 11.48 -4.43 -1.90
N TRP A 299 12.32 -4.63 -0.90
CA TRP A 299 12.42 -5.87 -0.13
C TRP A 299 11.45 -5.93 1.05
N GLY A 300 10.87 -4.78 1.39
CA GLY A 300 9.90 -4.60 2.45
C GLY A 300 10.32 -3.55 3.46
N ARG A 301 9.58 -3.51 4.57
CA ARG A 301 9.76 -2.60 5.69
C ARG A 301 11.06 -2.91 6.43
N SER A 302 11.98 -1.95 6.52
CA SER A 302 13.27 -2.17 7.19
C SER A 302 13.14 -2.38 8.71
N ASP A 303 12.08 -1.84 9.32
CA ASP A 303 11.72 -2.05 10.72
C ASP A 303 11.05 -3.41 11.03
N ALA A 304 10.62 -4.13 10.00
CA ALA A 304 9.98 -5.46 10.09
C ALA A 304 10.90 -6.60 9.61
N THR A 305 12.16 -6.30 9.31
CA THR A 305 13.10 -7.28 8.74
C THR A 305 13.49 -8.39 9.70
N LEU A 306 13.83 -9.54 9.12
CA LEU A 306 14.37 -10.67 9.85
C LEU A 306 15.90 -10.53 9.83
N ASN A 307 16.52 -10.36 10.98
CA ASN A 307 17.97 -10.41 11.10
C ASN A 307 18.37 -11.77 11.66
N ARG A 308 18.88 -12.64 10.80
CA ARG A 308 19.25 -14.00 11.17
C ARG A 308 20.73 -14.23 10.97
N GLN A 309 21.47 -14.45 12.06
CA GLN A 309 22.92 -14.67 12.04
C GLN A 309 23.69 -13.59 11.24
N GLY A 310 23.28 -12.33 11.36
CA GLY A 310 23.89 -11.20 10.64
C GLY A 310 23.47 -11.07 9.17
N VAL A 311 22.55 -11.93 8.69
CA VAL A 311 21.96 -11.81 7.35
C VAL A 311 20.57 -11.21 7.47
N ARG A 312 20.41 -10.10 6.74
CA ARG A 312 19.19 -9.32 6.61
C ARG A 312 18.28 -9.96 5.55
N ILE A 313 17.10 -10.43 5.95
CA ILE A 313 16.13 -11.12 5.09
C ILE A 313 14.85 -10.29 4.98
N GLY A 314 14.40 -10.04 3.74
CA GLY A 314 13.12 -9.40 3.46
C GLY A 314 11.94 -10.36 3.67
N THR A 315 10.91 -9.94 4.41
CA THR A 315 9.73 -10.79 4.66
C THR A 315 8.98 -11.13 3.36
N ALA A 316 9.01 -10.24 2.36
CA ALA A 316 8.39 -10.45 1.06
C ALA A 316 8.94 -11.67 0.31
N GLU A 317 10.24 -11.96 0.42
CA GLU A 317 10.85 -13.13 -0.23
C GLU A 317 10.34 -14.44 0.37
N VAL A 318 10.20 -14.47 1.70
CA VAL A 318 9.64 -15.61 2.44
C VAL A 318 8.19 -15.83 2.03
N TYR A 319 7.37 -14.78 2.04
CA TYR A 319 5.96 -14.88 1.66
C TYR A 319 5.78 -15.43 0.25
N ARG A 320 6.54 -14.90 -0.71
CA ARG A 320 6.52 -15.38 -2.11
C ARG A 320 6.85 -16.86 -2.23
N ALA A 321 7.81 -17.36 -1.45
CA ALA A 321 8.15 -18.78 -1.46
C ALA A 321 7.07 -19.65 -0.80
N VAL A 322 6.51 -19.20 0.33
CA VAL A 322 5.44 -19.91 1.06
C VAL A 322 4.14 -19.94 0.24
N ASP A 323 3.83 -18.87 -0.50
CA ASP A 323 2.66 -18.77 -1.39
C ASP A 323 2.63 -19.83 -2.50
N LYS A 324 3.78 -20.45 -2.82
CA LYS A 324 3.87 -21.56 -3.77
C LYS A 324 3.40 -22.90 -3.20
N VAL A 325 3.18 -22.99 -1.89
CA VAL A 325 2.71 -24.20 -1.22
C VAL A 325 1.18 -24.23 -1.25
N PRO A 326 0.53 -25.09 -2.06
CA PRO A 326 -0.91 -25.01 -2.33
C PRO A 326 -1.81 -25.14 -1.10
N GLU A 327 -1.34 -25.80 -0.05
CA GLU A 327 -2.04 -26.00 1.22
C GLU A 327 -2.09 -24.74 2.09
N VAL A 328 -1.19 -23.77 1.86
CA VAL A 328 -1.12 -22.51 2.61
C VAL A 328 -2.02 -21.47 1.95
N SER A 329 -2.89 -20.87 2.77
CA SER A 329 -3.77 -19.75 2.38
C SER A 329 -3.09 -18.41 2.61
N ASP A 330 -2.45 -18.25 3.78
CA ASP A 330 -1.76 -17.04 4.19
C ASP A 330 -0.62 -17.35 5.18
N SER A 331 0.30 -16.40 5.38
CA SER A 331 1.43 -16.57 6.30
C SER A 331 1.97 -15.26 6.88
N LEU A 332 2.59 -15.32 8.05
CA LEU A 332 3.28 -14.18 8.66
C LEU A 332 4.58 -14.67 9.29
N ILE A 333 5.70 -14.01 9.00
CA ILE A 333 7.00 -14.37 9.56
C ILE A 333 7.52 -13.21 10.38
N VAL A 334 8.09 -13.54 11.54
CA VAL A 334 8.80 -12.58 12.39
C VAL A 334 10.11 -13.18 12.83
N ASN A 335 11.03 -12.33 13.26
CA ASN A 335 12.28 -12.74 13.88
C ASN A 335 12.37 -12.09 15.26
N LEU A 336 12.42 -12.92 16.29
CA LEU A 336 12.57 -12.51 17.67
C LEU A 336 14.06 -12.50 18.01
N GLU A 337 14.61 -11.32 18.25
CA GLU A 337 15.97 -11.16 18.77
C GLU A 337 15.94 -11.40 20.28
N LEU A 338 16.60 -12.49 20.72
CA LEU A 338 16.61 -12.95 22.10
C LEU A 338 17.94 -12.56 22.79
N PRO A 339 17.96 -12.50 24.14
CA PRO A 339 19.18 -12.25 24.89
C PRO A 339 20.31 -13.23 24.53
N GLY A 340 21.54 -12.71 24.48
CA GLY A 340 22.73 -13.49 24.14
C GLY A 340 22.94 -13.70 22.63
N GLY A 341 22.30 -12.89 21.78
CA GLY A 341 22.50 -12.95 20.32
C GLY A 341 21.84 -14.15 19.65
N ARG A 342 20.90 -14.81 20.35
CA ARG A 342 20.07 -15.87 19.77
C ARG A 342 18.92 -15.24 19.00
N ASP A 343 18.52 -15.88 17.92
CA ASP A 343 17.33 -15.55 17.16
C ASP A 343 16.32 -16.71 17.25
N TYR A 344 15.03 -16.38 17.15
CA TYR A 344 13.96 -17.33 16.95
C TYR A 344 13.00 -16.79 15.90
N MET A 345 12.88 -17.51 14.80
CA MET A 345 12.19 -17.07 13.59
C MET A 345 10.99 -17.99 13.29
N PRO A 346 9.83 -17.77 13.93
CA PRO A 346 8.61 -18.52 13.67
C PRO A 346 7.93 -18.05 12.39
N LEU A 347 7.41 -18.99 11.62
CA LEU A 347 6.49 -18.76 10.51
C LEU A 347 5.09 -19.20 10.92
N PHE A 348 4.17 -18.26 10.99
CA PHE A 348 2.75 -18.54 11.18
C PHE A 348 2.11 -18.82 9.82
N VAL A 349 1.29 -19.87 9.73
CA VAL A 349 0.59 -20.25 8.50
C VAL A 349 -0.90 -20.45 8.76
N VAL A 350 -1.72 -19.87 7.90
CA VAL A 350 -3.15 -20.19 7.77
C VAL A 350 -3.26 -21.18 6.63
N LEU A 351 -3.85 -22.34 6.89
CA LEU A 351 -4.03 -23.36 5.87
C LEU A 351 -5.41 -23.24 5.23
N LYS A 352 -5.58 -23.81 4.04
CA LYS A 352 -6.90 -23.95 3.41
C LYS A 352 -7.82 -24.84 4.25
N GLU A 353 -9.12 -24.74 4.01
CA GLU A 353 -10.13 -25.61 4.65
C GLU A 353 -9.72 -27.09 4.55
N ASP A 354 -9.99 -27.83 5.62
CA ASP A 354 -9.66 -29.26 5.80
C ASP A 354 -8.16 -29.63 5.75
N GLN A 355 -7.26 -28.65 5.72
CA GLN A 355 -5.82 -28.89 5.84
C GLN A 355 -5.35 -28.74 7.29
N THR A 356 -4.43 -29.62 7.70
CA THR A 356 -3.76 -29.55 9.01
C THR A 356 -2.25 -29.54 8.83
N LEU A 357 -1.56 -28.86 9.73
CA LEU A 357 -0.11 -28.74 9.69
C LEU A 357 0.56 -30.04 10.12
N SER A 358 0.69 -30.97 9.16
CA SER A 358 1.41 -32.23 9.32
C SER A 358 2.92 -32.05 9.23
N GLU A 359 3.68 -33.01 9.77
CA GLU A 359 5.15 -33.04 9.60
C GLU A 359 5.58 -33.03 8.13
N ALA A 360 4.79 -33.69 7.27
CA ALA A 360 5.03 -33.70 5.82
C ALA A 360 4.88 -32.30 5.22
N LEU A 361 3.86 -31.55 5.63
CA LEU A 361 3.65 -30.17 5.17
C LEU A 361 4.72 -29.22 5.71
N VAL A 362 5.12 -29.36 6.99
CA VAL A 362 6.24 -28.62 7.57
C VAL A 362 7.51 -28.85 6.74
N LYS A 363 7.82 -30.11 6.42
CA LYS A 363 8.98 -30.46 5.59
C LYS A 363 8.87 -29.84 4.19
N LYS A 364 7.70 -29.90 3.56
CA LYS A 364 7.44 -29.29 2.25
C LYS A 364 7.69 -27.78 2.26
N ILE A 365 7.17 -27.06 3.26
CA ILE A 365 7.40 -25.61 3.40
C ILE A 365 8.88 -25.30 3.61
N LYS A 366 9.56 -26.01 4.52
CA LYS A 366 11.01 -25.83 4.77
C LYS A 366 11.85 -26.12 3.53
N THR A 367 11.52 -27.15 2.75
CA THR A 367 12.20 -27.48 1.49
C THR A 367 11.98 -26.38 0.45
N THR A 368 10.74 -25.89 0.32
CA THR A 368 10.40 -24.81 -0.64
C THR A 368 11.17 -23.53 -0.32
N LEU A 369 11.19 -23.09 0.94
CA LEU A 369 11.96 -21.90 1.35
C LEU A 369 13.46 -22.06 1.12
N ARG A 370 14.00 -23.27 1.32
CA ARG A 370 15.41 -23.54 1.07
C ARG A 370 15.76 -23.49 -0.41
N SER A 371 14.90 -23.99 -1.29
CA SER A 371 15.15 -24.05 -2.74
C SER A 371 14.91 -22.72 -3.43
N GLU A 372 13.87 -21.98 -3.03
CA GLU A 372 13.46 -20.72 -3.66
C GLU A 372 14.24 -19.51 -3.13
N CYS A 373 14.77 -19.61 -1.90
CA CYS A 373 15.51 -18.54 -1.25
C CYS A 373 16.89 -19.05 -0.83
N SER A 374 17.07 -19.41 0.44
CA SER A 374 18.32 -19.98 0.94
C SER A 374 18.10 -20.73 2.26
N PRO A 375 19.06 -21.55 2.75
CA PRO A 375 18.94 -22.22 4.04
C PRO A 375 18.64 -21.27 5.23
N ARG A 376 19.02 -19.99 5.13
CA ARG A 376 18.79 -18.99 6.19
C ARG A 376 17.32 -18.54 6.30
N HIS A 377 16.54 -18.69 5.22
CA HIS A 377 15.12 -18.34 5.16
C HIS A 377 14.22 -19.39 5.82
N VAL A 378 14.77 -20.57 6.16
CA VAL A 378 13.99 -21.69 6.70
C VAL A 378 13.65 -21.40 8.17
N PRO A 379 12.38 -21.21 8.56
CA PRO A 379 12.02 -20.86 9.93
C PRO A 379 12.41 -21.94 10.95
N ASP A 380 12.64 -21.52 12.19
CA ASP A 380 12.89 -22.45 13.29
C ASP A 380 11.68 -23.34 13.51
N GLU A 381 10.51 -22.70 13.54
CA GLU A 381 9.23 -23.33 13.79
C GLU A 381 8.17 -22.85 12.79
N ILE A 382 7.26 -23.74 12.43
CA ILE A 382 6.09 -23.41 11.62
C ILE A 382 4.87 -23.68 12.49
N ILE A 383 4.04 -22.67 12.68
CA ILE A 383 2.92 -22.69 13.62
C ILE A 383 1.64 -22.45 12.84
N GLN A 384 0.69 -23.38 12.94
CA GLN A 384 -0.63 -23.20 12.35
C GLN A 384 -1.43 -22.20 13.19
N VAL A 385 -2.01 -21.20 12.54
CA VAL A 385 -2.91 -20.22 13.15
C VAL A 385 -4.22 -20.15 12.38
N THR A 386 -5.26 -19.61 13.02
CA THR A 386 -6.58 -19.44 12.41
C THR A 386 -6.62 -18.25 11.45
N GLU A 387 -5.84 -17.20 11.71
CA GLU A 387 -5.86 -15.95 10.93
C GLU A 387 -4.54 -15.18 11.08
N ILE A 388 -4.22 -14.33 10.08
CA ILE A 388 -3.12 -13.36 10.13
C ILE A 388 -3.69 -11.96 10.38
N PRO A 389 -3.15 -11.18 11.34
CA PRO A 389 -3.61 -9.82 11.58
C PRO A 389 -3.17 -8.85 10.48
N TYR A 390 -4.12 -8.02 10.03
CA TYR A 390 -3.93 -6.98 9.03
C TYR A 390 -4.29 -5.60 9.60
N THR A 391 -3.71 -4.55 9.05
CA THR A 391 -4.21 -3.19 9.27
C THR A 391 -5.50 -2.97 8.51
N ILE A 392 -6.25 -1.91 8.85
CA ILE A 392 -7.42 -1.43 8.07
C ILE A 392 -7.07 -1.21 6.58
N SER A 393 -5.81 -0.89 6.29
CA SER A 393 -5.29 -0.72 4.92
C SER A 393 -4.79 -2.01 4.25
N GLY A 394 -5.02 -3.18 4.86
CA GLY A 394 -4.68 -4.49 4.29
C GLY A 394 -3.19 -4.86 4.37
N LYS A 395 -2.40 -4.23 5.25
CA LYS A 395 -0.98 -4.58 5.44
C LYS A 395 -0.81 -5.57 6.59
N LYS A 396 0.06 -6.57 6.42
CA LYS A 396 0.44 -7.51 7.50
C LYS A 396 1.02 -6.74 8.68
N MET A 397 0.76 -7.24 9.90
CA MET A 397 1.18 -6.58 11.15
C MET A 397 2.38 -7.28 11.80
N GLU A 398 3.51 -7.42 11.10
CA GLU A 398 4.70 -8.10 11.63
C GLU A 398 5.25 -7.44 12.90
N ALA A 399 5.38 -6.11 12.91
CA ALA A 399 5.98 -5.40 14.04
C ALA A 399 5.13 -5.51 15.34
N PRO A 400 3.78 -5.33 15.30
CA PRO A 400 2.92 -5.64 16.43
C PRO A 400 3.03 -7.10 16.92
N VAL A 401 2.99 -8.08 16.02
CA VAL A 401 3.13 -9.51 16.37
C VAL A 401 4.48 -9.77 17.05
N LYS A 402 5.59 -9.26 16.49
CA LYS A 402 6.94 -9.35 17.09
C LYS A 402 6.96 -8.79 18.52
N LYS A 403 6.34 -7.64 18.76
CA LYS A 403 6.29 -7.03 20.10
C LYS A 403 5.51 -7.87 21.12
N ILE A 404 4.37 -8.43 20.71
CA ILE A 404 3.54 -9.29 21.57
C ILE A 404 4.34 -10.53 21.97
N LEU A 405 5.02 -11.17 21.00
CA LEU A 405 5.84 -12.36 21.25
C LEU A 405 7.08 -12.07 22.11
N LEU A 406 7.58 -10.83 22.11
CA LEU A 406 8.61 -10.36 23.03
C LEU A 406 8.07 -9.96 24.43
N GLY A 407 6.78 -10.21 24.70
CA GLY A 407 6.16 -10.00 26.00
C GLY A 407 5.64 -8.58 26.25
N LYS A 408 5.55 -7.73 25.21
CA LYS A 408 4.87 -6.43 25.38
C LYS A 408 3.36 -6.65 25.48
N PRO A 409 2.66 -6.00 26.45
CA PRO A 409 1.20 -6.03 26.52
C PRO A 409 0.56 -5.56 25.22
N LEU A 410 -0.57 -6.17 24.86
CA LEU A 410 -1.26 -5.93 23.59
C LEU A 410 -1.56 -4.44 23.39
N GLU A 411 -1.97 -3.75 24.44
CA GLU A 411 -2.35 -2.32 24.44
C GLU A 411 -1.18 -1.39 24.10
N LYS A 412 0.06 -1.86 24.29
CA LYS A 412 1.30 -1.13 23.95
C LYS A 412 1.93 -1.64 22.65
N ALA A 413 1.50 -2.80 22.17
CA ALA A 413 2.04 -3.43 20.97
C ALA A 413 1.25 -3.06 19.71
N ALA A 414 -0.06 -2.91 19.83
CA ALA A 414 -1.00 -2.57 18.76
C ALA A 414 -2.07 -1.60 19.26
N ASN A 415 -2.59 -0.76 18.36
CA ASN A 415 -3.79 0.01 18.63
C ASN A 415 -4.99 -0.73 18.03
N LYS A 416 -5.98 -1.07 18.87
CA LYS A 416 -7.19 -1.79 18.46
C LYS A 416 -7.97 -1.06 17.36
N ASP A 417 -7.92 0.27 17.35
CA ASP A 417 -8.62 1.08 16.35
C ASP A 417 -7.89 1.13 14.99
N SER A 418 -6.74 0.46 14.87
CA SER A 418 -5.95 0.34 13.65
C SER A 418 -5.87 -1.08 13.08
N MET A 419 -6.52 -2.04 13.77
CA MET A 419 -6.60 -3.46 13.44
C MET A 419 -7.91 -3.77 12.72
#